data_AF-A0A0L0N4N7-F1
#
_entry.id   AF-A0A0L0N4N7-F1
#
_cell.length_a   1.000
_cell.length_b   1.000
_cell.length_c   1.000
_cell.angle_alpha   90.00
_cell.angle_beta   90.00
_cell.angle_gamma   90.00
#
_symmetry.space_group_name_H-M   'P 1'
#
loop_
_entity.id
_entity.type
_entity.pdbx_description
1 polymer ?
#
loop_
_entity_poly.entity_id
_entity_poly.type
_entity_poly.pdbx_seq_one_letter_code
_entity_poly.pdbx_strand_id
1 'polypeptide(L)'
;MKGPPASRIVAAAITILVFASSITYYLTRTSRFAYPTFRYGSVPDGVCDGNTDDDVSPQKQVIPNLVHYVWLLKDGAAFQLGFKAFVSIYSAHLFLRPERIYIHTDASPETLSRARLSGTAWTKRALAIPGLTANHVEARRVTTKGVEIVQMEHKADFLRMLALRDFGGVYLDIDAVPLRDVADLRNSGFANVLGGATALSMKHSGYINNGVMMSVPNSNLMKIYNHAAHEFFDGAWATASIHLLTDLANRLLPLPSEVLILQPQAFAPTSWELEDQKRLFLPRLHASTAHQWGEVGDGPAGTCRDALAWLRRRENDETETWELDFSSTYVLHAFDDEIARIRGWDHEIDVGYVLSRQSNYACAVYPAVWDAVQRGIIPADEVG
;
A
#
# COMPACT_ATOMS: atom_id res chain seq x y z
N MET A 1 -20.36 -24.55 59.30
CA MET A 1 -20.52 -23.64 58.14
C MET A 1 -21.10 -24.43 56.98
N LYS A 2 -22.37 -24.22 56.63
CA LYS A 2 -22.97 -24.84 55.44
C LYS A 2 -22.53 -24.06 54.21
N GLY A 3 -21.85 -24.71 53.27
CA GLY A 3 -21.44 -24.11 52.00
C GLY A 3 -22.64 -23.61 51.20
N PRO A 4 -22.44 -22.67 50.26
CA PRO A 4 -23.54 -22.12 49.48
C PRO A 4 -24.29 -23.23 48.72
N PRO A 5 -25.62 -23.13 48.59
CA PRO A 5 -26.43 -24.16 47.92
C PRO A 5 -25.96 -24.32 46.47
N ALA A 6 -25.87 -25.57 46.01
CA ALA A 6 -25.34 -25.93 44.69
C ALA A 6 -25.99 -25.14 43.53
N SER A 7 -27.26 -24.75 43.68
CA SER A 7 -27.98 -23.89 42.71
C SER A 7 -27.35 -22.50 42.53
N ARG A 8 -26.77 -21.91 43.59
CA ARG A 8 -26.08 -20.61 43.51
C ARG A 8 -24.71 -20.72 42.81
N ILE A 9 -24.03 -21.86 42.96
CA ILE A 9 -22.76 -22.13 42.28
C ILE A 9 -23.00 -22.32 40.78
N VAL A 10 -24.04 -23.08 40.41
CA VAL A 10 -24.42 -23.29 39.00
C VAL A 10 -24.87 -21.98 38.34
N ALA A 11 -25.67 -21.17 39.01
CA ALA A 11 -26.10 -19.87 38.49
C ALA A 11 -24.92 -18.91 38.27
N ALA A 12 -23.96 -18.86 39.20
CA ALA A 12 -22.75 -18.07 39.05
C ALA A 12 -21.87 -18.58 37.88
N ALA A 13 -21.72 -19.90 37.72
CA ALA A 13 -20.96 -20.48 36.63
C ALA A 13 -21.58 -20.18 35.25
N ILE A 14 -22.92 -20.27 35.12
CA ILE A 14 -23.64 -19.93 33.88
C ILE A 14 -23.47 -18.43 33.58
N THR A 15 -23.58 -17.56 34.58
CA THR A 15 -23.43 -16.11 34.40
C THR A 15 -22.01 -15.77 33.93
N ILE A 16 -20.98 -16.37 34.53
CA ILE A 16 -19.59 -16.19 34.10
C ILE A 16 -19.39 -16.71 32.68
N LEU A 17 -19.97 -17.86 32.32
CA LEU A 17 -19.90 -18.41 30.96
C LEU A 17 -20.58 -17.49 29.95
N VAL A 18 -21.76 -16.94 30.26
CA VAL A 18 -22.47 -16.00 29.39
C VAL A 18 -21.70 -14.69 29.25
N PHE A 19 -21.15 -14.14 30.34
CA PHE A 19 -20.31 -12.94 30.27
C PHE A 19 -19.01 -13.18 29.52
N ALA A 20 -18.31 -14.29 29.77
CA ALA A 20 -17.10 -14.66 29.04
C ALA A 20 -17.41 -14.86 27.57
N SER A 21 -18.49 -15.57 27.22
CA SER A 21 -18.92 -15.76 25.83
C SER A 21 -19.36 -14.47 25.16
N SER A 22 -20.00 -13.56 25.89
CA SER A 22 -20.43 -12.25 25.37
C SER A 22 -19.24 -11.31 25.18
N ILE A 23 -18.28 -11.32 26.11
CA ILE A 23 -17.02 -10.58 25.99
C ILE A 23 -16.20 -11.14 24.84
N THR A 24 -16.04 -12.47 24.73
CA THR A 24 -15.40 -13.10 23.58
C THR A 24 -16.15 -12.75 22.30
N TYR A 25 -17.47 -12.84 22.25
CA TYR A 25 -18.28 -12.45 21.09
C TYR A 25 -18.11 -10.97 20.71
N TYR A 26 -18.04 -10.06 21.68
CA TYR A 26 -17.79 -8.63 21.41
C TYR A 26 -16.34 -8.35 20.99
N LEU A 27 -15.38 -9.13 21.51
CA LEU A 27 -13.96 -9.03 21.17
C LEU A 27 -13.61 -9.76 19.85
N THR A 28 -14.41 -10.75 19.43
CA THR A 28 -14.23 -11.53 18.20
C THR A 28 -15.21 -11.13 17.10
N ARG A 29 -16.19 -10.26 17.38
CA ARG A 29 -16.96 -9.59 16.35
C ARG A 29 -15.94 -8.86 15.49
N THR A 30 -15.69 -9.40 14.31
CA THR A 30 -14.81 -8.84 13.31
C THR A 30 -15.29 -7.42 13.08
N SER A 31 -14.58 -6.47 13.68
CA SER A 31 -14.84 -5.06 13.49
C SER A 31 -14.40 -4.74 12.08
N ARG A 32 -15.29 -4.99 11.11
CA ARG A 32 -15.34 -4.05 10.00
C ARG A 32 -15.48 -2.69 10.65
N PHE A 33 -14.61 -1.76 10.28
CA PHE A 33 -14.95 -0.36 10.43
C PHE A 33 -16.29 -0.19 9.70
N ALA A 34 -17.39 -0.17 10.46
CA ALA A 34 -18.71 0.03 9.92
C ALA A 34 -18.79 1.51 9.56
N TYR A 35 -18.35 1.84 8.35
CA TYR A 35 -18.51 3.20 7.84
C TYR A 35 -20.01 3.47 7.71
N PRO A 36 -20.48 4.65 8.16
CA PRO A 36 -21.85 5.04 7.91
C PRO A 36 -22.07 5.08 6.40
N THR A 37 -23.09 4.37 5.92
CA THR A 37 -23.49 4.37 4.51
C THR A 37 -24.83 5.05 4.35
N PHE A 38 -24.99 5.78 3.25
CA PHE A 38 -26.22 6.49 2.90
C PHE A 38 -26.63 6.13 1.48
N ARG A 39 -27.94 6.18 1.21
CA ARG A 39 -28.51 5.98 -0.14
C ARG A 39 -28.62 7.34 -0.82
N TYR A 40 -27.79 7.57 -1.83
CA TYR A 40 -27.75 8.76 -2.69
C TYR A 40 -28.67 8.66 -3.92
N GLY A 41 -29.33 7.52 -4.16
CA GLY A 41 -30.37 7.38 -5.19
C GLY A 41 -31.54 8.38 -5.04
N SER A 42 -31.79 8.89 -3.83
CA SER A 42 -32.83 9.89 -3.55
C SER A 42 -32.38 11.34 -3.73
N VAL A 43 -31.09 11.59 -3.94
CA VAL A 43 -30.56 12.95 -4.14
C VAL A 43 -30.90 13.42 -5.56
N PRO A 44 -31.58 14.56 -5.76
CA PRO A 44 -31.95 15.03 -7.09
C PRO A 44 -30.75 15.47 -7.93
N ASP A 45 -30.82 15.31 -9.25
CA ASP A 45 -29.76 15.75 -10.18
C ASP A 45 -29.55 17.28 -10.17
N GLY A 46 -30.60 18.04 -9.86
CA GLY A 46 -30.56 19.50 -9.80
C GLY A 46 -29.69 20.07 -8.67
N VAL A 47 -29.17 19.25 -7.76
CA VAL A 47 -28.18 19.67 -6.75
C VAL A 47 -26.86 20.11 -7.40
N CYS A 48 -26.56 19.60 -8.59
CA CYS A 48 -25.34 19.95 -9.33
C CYS A 48 -25.52 21.13 -10.29
N ASP A 49 -26.72 21.72 -10.36
CA ASP A 49 -27.02 22.82 -11.28
C ASP A 49 -26.66 24.15 -10.59
N GLY A 50 -25.36 24.48 -10.57
CA GLY A 50 -24.86 25.77 -10.09
C GLY A 50 -23.49 25.72 -9.42
N ASN A 51 -22.41 25.78 -10.21
CA ASN A 51 -21.27 26.67 -9.99
C ASN A 51 -20.30 26.57 -11.17
N THR A 52 -19.79 27.72 -11.62
CA THR A 52 -18.52 27.84 -12.33
C THR A 52 -17.43 27.91 -11.27
N ASP A 53 -16.54 26.93 -11.21
CA ASP A 53 -15.41 26.98 -10.29
C ASP A 53 -14.39 27.99 -10.82
N ASP A 54 -14.26 29.11 -10.10
CA ASP A 54 -13.14 30.05 -10.23
C ASP A 54 -11.90 29.39 -9.64
N ASP A 55 -10.91 29.12 -10.50
CA ASP A 55 -9.62 28.58 -10.12
C ASP A 55 -8.71 29.71 -9.59
N VAL A 56 -8.47 29.71 -8.27
CA VAL A 56 -7.39 30.49 -7.66
C VAL A 56 -6.32 29.51 -7.21
N SER A 57 -5.29 29.34 -8.03
CA SER A 57 -4.13 28.51 -7.69
C SER A 57 -3.04 29.33 -6.98
N PRO A 58 -2.68 29.03 -5.71
CA PRO A 58 -1.39 29.43 -5.16
C PRO A 58 -0.26 28.63 -5.84
N GLN A 59 0.98 29.14 -5.75
CA GLN A 59 2.18 28.56 -6.37
C GLN A 59 2.25 27.03 -6.25
N LYS A 60 2.13 26.36 -7.39
CA LYS A 60 1.96 24.91 -7.49
C LYS A 60 3.32 24.21 -7.32
N GLN A 61 3.57 23.67 -6.13
CA GLN A 61 4.58 22.62 -6.01
C GLN A 61 4.03 21.36 -6.67
N VAL A 62 4.74 20.87 -7.69
CA VAL A 62 4.35 19.67 -8.43
C VAL A 62 5.37 18.58 -8.12
N ILE A 63 4.90 17.49 -7.55
CA ILE A 63 5.74 16.31 -7.30
C ILE A 63 6.09 15.67 -8.66
N PRO A 64 7.38 15.44 -8.98
CA PRO A 64 7.78 14.81 -10.24
C PRO A 64 7.10 13.45 -10.48
N ASN A 65 6.86 13.07 -11.74
CA ASN A 65 6.33 11.73 -12.04
C ASN A 65 7.46 10.71 -12.20
N LEU A 66 8.29 10.58 -11.17
CA LEU A 66 9.38 9.62 -11.07
C LEU A 66 8.98 8.58 -10.02
N VAL A 67 9.15 7.29 -10.32
CA VAL A 67 8.88 6.21 -9.36
C VAL A 67 10.19 5.63 -8.86
N HIS A 68 10.25 5.34 -7.56
CA HIS A 68 11.45 4.86 -6.89
C HIS A 68 11.16 3.57 -6.12
N TYR A 69 11.91 2.52 -6.43
CA TYR A 69 12.00 1.28 -5.67
C TYR A 69 13.42 1.09 -5.14
N VAL A 70 13.57 0.42 -4.00
CA VAL A 70 14.87 -0.06 -3.51
C VAL A 70 14.93 -1.58 -3.61
N TRP A 71 15.99 -2.11 -4.21
CA TRP A 71 16.25 -3.54 -4.29
C TRP A 71 17.74 -3.83 -4.12
N LEU A 72 18.14 -4.17 -2.89
CA LEU A 72 19.53 -4.45 -2.54
C LEU A 72 19.81 -5.96 -2.57
N LEU A 73 21.01 -6.33 -2.98
CA LEU A 73 21.46 -7.71 -3.04
C LEU A 73 22.12 -8.10 -1.73
N LYS A 74 21.76 -9.28 -1.21
CA LYS A 74 22.53 -9.91 -0.14
C LYS A 74 23.89 -10.34 -0.72
N ASP A 75 24.98 -10.22 0.06
CA ASP A 75 26.37 -10.40 -0.38
C ASP A 75 26.58 -11.45 -1.51
N GLY A 76 26.85 -10.97 -2.72
CA GLY A 76 27.14 -11.81 -3.89
C GLY A 76 25.94 -12.53 -4.54
N ALA A 77 24.71 -12.27 -4.07
CA ALA A 77 23.50 -12.84 -4.64
C ALA A 77 23.23 -12.35 -6.07
N ALA A 78 22.49 -13.17 -6.83
CA ALA A 78 21.99 -12.75 -8.13
C ALA A 78 20.87 -11.72 -7.97
N PHE A 79 20.78 -10.77 -8.90
CA PHE A 79 19.61 -9.89 -9.00
C PHE A 79 18.41 -10.73 -9.47
N GLN A 80 17.44 -10.92 -8.57
CA GLN A 80 16.24 -11.71 -8.82
C GLN A 80 15.01 -10.97 -8.29
N LEU A 81 13.96 -10.92 -9.09
CA LEU A 81 12.64 -10.43 -8.71
C LEU A 81 11.62 -11.55 -8.88
N GLY A 82 10.69 -11.65 -7.93
CA GLY A 82 9.58 -12.60 -7.95
C GLY A 82 8.33 -12.03 -8.62
N PHE A 83 7.27 -12.83 -8.67
CA PHE A 83 5.98 -12.44 -9.25
C PHE A 83 5.40 -11.17 -8.61
N LYS A 84 5.34 -11.09 -7.27
CA LYS A 84 4.81 -9.90 -6.57
C LYS A 84 5.56 -8.61 -6.89
N ALA A 85 6.89 -8.68 -6.99
CA ALA A 85 7.70 -7.55 -7.39
C ALA A 85 7.39 -7.11 -8.84
N PHE A 86 7.21 -8.07 -9.75
CA PHE A 86 6.74 -7.78 -11.10
C PHE A 86 5.36 -7.09 -11.08
N VAL A 87 4.40 -7.60 -10.28
CA VAL A 87 3.05 -7.01 -10.16
C VAL A 87 3.13 -5.57 -9.65
N SER A 88 3.91 -5.27 -8.61
CA SER A 88 4.09 -3.90 -8.11
C SER A 88 4.65 -2.97 -9.19
N ILE A 89 5.79 -3.34 -9.79
CA ILE A 89 6.48 -2.49 -10.79
C ILE A 89 5.61 -2.31 -12.04
N TYR A 90 4.95 -3.37 -12.50
CA TYR A 90 4.08 -3.31 -13.67
C TYR A 90 2.84 -2.44 -13.39
N SER A 91 2.27 -2.54 -12.20
CA SER A 91 1.15 -1.68 -11.79
C SER A 91 1.57 -0.20 -11.72
N ALA A 92 2.79 0.10 -11.26
CA ALA A 92 3.32 1.46 -11.31
C ALA A 92 3.47 1.97 -12.76
N HIS A 93 3.98 1.13 -13.67
CA HIS A 93 4.05 1.47 -15.09
C HIS A 93 2.67 1.75 -15.70
N LEU A 94 1.71 0.86 -15.44
CA LEU A 94 0.37 0.90 -16.00
C LEU A 94 -0.43 2.12 -15.50
N PHE A 95 -0.50 2.30 -14.17
CA PHE A 95 -1.40 3.28 -13.57
C PHE A 95 -0.78 4.64 -13.36
N LEU A 96 0.48 4.71 -12.91
CA LEU A 96 1.13 6.00 -12.62
C LEU A 96 1.72 6.64 -13.87
N ARG A 97 1.95 5.84 -14.93
CA ARG A 97 2.54 6.26 -16.22
C ARG A 97 3.75 7.19 -16.02
N PRO A 98 4.75 6.76 -15.22
CA PRO A 98 5.85 7.62 -14.83
C PRO A 98 6.75 7.96 -16.02
N GLU A 99 7.45 9.10 -15.94
CA GLU A 99 8.52 9.42 -16.89
C GLU A 99 9.63 8.37 -16.81
N ARG A 100 9.92 7.89 -15.60
CA ARG A 100 10.93 6.88 -15.32
C ARG A 100 10.64 6.11 -14.05
N ILE A 101 10.98 4.83 -14.05
CA ILE A 101 10.99 3.97 -12.86
C ILE A 101 12.44 3.71 -12.50
N TYR A 102 12.86 4.11 -11.31
CA TYR A 102 14.18 3.81 -10.77
C TYR A 102 14.11 2.59 -9.85
N ILE A 103 14.99 1.62 -10.09
CA ILE A 103 15.36 0.63 -9.07
C ILE A 103 16.72 1.02 -8.51
N HIS A 104 16.74 1.53 -7.29
CA HIS A 104 17.96 1.81 -6.53
C HIS A 104 18.53 0.49 -6.01
N THR A 105 19.67 0.08 -6.56
CA THR A 105 20.27 -1.24 -6.29
C THR A 105 21.78 -1.16 -6.20
N ASP A 106 22.41 -2.03 -5.41
CA ASP A 106 23.86 -2.23 -5.36
C ASP A 106 24.35 -3.27 -6.38
N ALA A 107 23.46 -3.76 -7.26
CA ALA A 107 23.84 -4.63 -8.36
C ALA A 107 24.81 -3.95 -9.33
N SER A 108 25.88 -4.65 -9.68
CA SER A 108 26.81 -4.19 -10.73
C SER A 108 26.17 -4.25 -12.12
N PRO A 109 26.69 -3.50 -13.11
CA PRO A 109 26.22 -3.59 -14.50
C PRO A 109 26.26 -5.02 -15.06
N GLU A 110 27.27 -5.81 -14.70
CA GLU A 110 27.40 -7.21 -15.11
C GLU A 110 26.32 -8.08 -14.49
N THR A 111 26.03 -7.88 -13.19
CA THR A 111 24.96 -8.60 -12.48
C THR A 111 23.60 -8.30 -13.10
N LEU A 112 23.32 -7.04 -13.41
CA LEU A 112 22.08 -6.63 -14.11
C LEU A 112 22.01 -7.20 -15.53
N SER A 113 23.13 -7.22 -16.25
CA SER A 113 23.20 -7.82 -17.60
C SER A 113 22.91 -9.32 -17.56
N ARG A 114 23.48 -10.05 -16.59
CA ARG A 114 23.15 -11.46 -16.36
C ARG A 114 21.69 -11.64 -16.00
N ALA A 115 21.12 -10.79 -15.14
CA ALA A 115 19.70 -10.87 -14.77
C ALA A 115 18.76 -10.68 -15.98
N ARG A 116 19.10 -9.79 -16.92
CA ARG A 116 18.34 -9.60 -18.17
C ARG A 116 18.42 -10.80 -19.11
N LEU A 117 19.57 -11.46 -19.20
CA LEU A 117 19.80 -12.56 -20.14
C LEU A 117 19.34 -13.92 -19.59
N SER A 118 19.71 -14.22 -18.34
CA SER A 118 19.57 -15.54 -17.72
C SER A 118 18.87 -15.51 -16.36
N GLY A 119 18.23 -14.40 -15.99
CA GLY A 119 17.39 -14.33 -14.79
C GLY A 119 16.12 -15.17 -14.91
N THR A 120 15.37 -15.26 -13.81
CA THR A 120 14.04 -15.89 -13.80
C THR A 120 13.09 -15.17 -14.76
N ALA A 121 12.00 -15.84 -15.17
CA ALA A 121 11.00 -15.23 -16.05
C ALA A 121 10.51 -13.86 -15.51
N TRP A 122 10.18 -13.81 -14.21
CA TRP A 122 9.75 -12.58 -13.54
C TRP A 122 10.82 -11.48 -13.50
N THR A 123 12.08 -11.85 -13.24
CA THR A 123 13.19 -10.89 -13.29
C THR A 123 13.34 -10.27 -14.68
N LYS A 124 13.32 -11.10 -15.72
CA LYS A 124 13.45 -10.63 -17.11
C LYS A 124 12.28 -9.75 -17.51
N ARG A 125 11.04 -10.12 -17.15
CA ARG A 125 9.83 -9.33 -17.40
C ARG A 125 9.90 -7.98 -16.70
N ALA A 126 10.21 -7.96 -15.40
CA ALA A 126 10.32 -6.72 -14.64
C ALA A 126 11.39 -5.79 -15.23
N LEU A 127 12.58 -6.31 -15.55
CA LEU A 127 13.67 -5.52 -16.15
C LEU A 127 13.39 -5.08 -17.60
N ALA A 128 12.39 -5.65 -18.27
CA ALA A 128 11.96 -5.28 -19.61
C ALA A 128 10.82 -4.23 -19.62
N ILE A 129 10.30 -3.84 -18.46
CA ILE A 129 9.25 -2.82 -18.36
C ILE A 129 9.78 -1.48 -18.93
N PRO A 130 9.06 -0.84 -19.87
CA PRO A 130 9.51 0.42 -20.46
C PRO A 130 9.71 1.52 -19.42
N GLY A 131 10.82 2.28 -19.57
CA GLY A 131 11.17 3.38 -18.66
C GLY A 131 11.82 2.93 -17.36
N LEU A 132 11.97 1.62 -17.10
CA LEU A 132 12.68 1.13 -15.93
C LEU A 132 14.19 1.25 -16.11
N THR A 133 14.83 1.90 -15.15
CA THR A 133 16.27 2.17 -15.11
C THR A 133 16.83 1.74 -13.75
N ALA A 134 17.90 0.95 -13.77
CA ALA A 134 18.65 0.66 -12.55
C ALA A 134 19.53 1.86 -12.19
N ASN A 135 19.39 2.35 -10.96
CA ASN A 135 20.27 3.37 -10.41
C ASN A 135 21.20 2.71 -9.39
N HIS A 136 22.49 2.61 -9.73
CA HIS A 136 23.46 2.00 -8.84
C HIS A 136 23.64 2.86 -7.58
N VAL A 137 23.54 2.23 -6.41
CA VAL A 137 23.71 2.88 -5.10
C VAL A 137 24.56 2.03 -4.17
N GLU A 138 25.27 2.68 -3.27
CA GLU A 138 25.93 2.03 -2.16
C GLU A 138 25.18 2.35 -0.86
N ALA A 139 24.66 1.32 -0.21
CA ALA A 139 24.04 1.48 1.10
C ALA A 139 25.10 1.81 2.16
N ARG A 140 24.90 2.90 2.89
CA ARG A 140 25.74 3.25 4.03
C ARG A 140 25.69 2.13 5.07
N ARG A 141 26.86 1.80 5.62
CA ARG A 141 27.02 0.77 6.66
C ARG A 141 27.01 1.34 8.08
N VAL A 142 27.13 2.66 8.21
CA VAL A 142 27.26 3.35 9.49
C VAL A 142 26.63 4.75 9.42
N THR A 143 26.01 5.19 10.51
CA THR A 143 25.52 6.58 10.65
C THR A 143 26.65 7.56 10.91
N THR A 144 26.36 8.86 10.88
CA THR A 144 27.32 9.91 11.26
C THR A 144 27.80 9.79 12.71
N LYS A 145 27.01 9.13 13.58
CA LYS A 145 27.36 8.85 14.99
C LYS A 145 28.12 7.54 15.21
N GLY A 146 28.41 6.78 14.15
CA GLY A 146 29.10 5.50 14.31
C GLY A 146 28.18 4.32 14.63
N VAL A 147 26.85 4.46 14.52
CA VAL A 147 25.91 3.33 14.72
C VAL A 147 25.86 2.50 13.43
N GLU A 148 26.10 1.20 13.53
CA GLU A 148 26.07 0.30 12.37
C GLU A 148 24.66 0.09 11.83
N ILE A 149 24.53 0.11 10.50
CA ILE A 149 23.29 -0.16 9.77
C ILE A 149 23.40 -1.56 9.17
N VAL A 150 23.04 -2.56 9.95
CA VAL A 150 23.26 -3.97 9.60
C VAL A 150 22.16 -4.51 8.68
N GLN A 151 20.90 -4.35 9.08
CA GLN A 151 19.74 -4.91 8.38
C GLN A 151 19.52 -4.26 7.01
N MET A 152 19.06 -5.06 6.05
CA MET A 152 18.87 -4.58 4.68
C MET A 152 17.70 -3.61 4.59
N GLU A 153 16.68 -3.83 5.41
CA GLU A 153 15.49 -3.02 5.56
C GLU A 153 15.86 -1.63 6.06
N HIS A 154 16.76 -1.54 7.04
CA HIS A 154 17.32 -0.26 7.48
C HIS A 154 18.12 0.45 6.40
N LYS A 155 18.92 -0.28 5.62
CA LYS A 155 19.62 0.32 4.48
C LYS A 155 18.63 0.88 3.45
N ALA A 156 17.53 0.16 3.20
CA ALA A 156 16.46 0.62 2.34
C ALA A 156 15.74 1.85 2.89
N ASP A 157 15.57 1.97 4.22
CA ASP A 157 15.04 3.19 4.86
C ASP A 157 15.90 4.42 4.55
N PHE A 158 17.22 4.32 4.61
CA PHE A 158 18.08 5.45 4.24
C PHE A 158 18.02 5.75 2.73
N LEU A 159 17.98 4.72 1.88
CA LEU A 159 17.94 4.91 0.43
C LEU A 159 16.62 5.50 -0.07
N ARG A 160 15.48 5.14 0.51
CA ARG A 160 14.18 5.75 0.14
C ARG A 160 14.14 7.24 0.48
N MET A 161 14.72 7.63 1.62
CA MET A 161 14.87 9.05 1.98
C MET A 161 15.77 9.79 0.99
N LEU A 162 16.89 9.19 0.60
CA LEU A 162 17.82 9.79 -0.37
C LEU A 162 17.17 9.93 -1.75
N ALA A 163 16.45 8.90 -2.21
CA ALA A 163 15.74 8.93 -3.49
C ALA A 163 14.76 10.10 -3.55
N LEU A 164 13.88 10.24 -2.55
CA LEU A 164 12.91 11.34 -2.50
C LEU A 164 13.56 12.71 -2.28
N ARG A 165 14.61 12.80 -1.46
CA ARG A 165 15.34 14.05 -1.27
C ARG A 165 15.99 14.53 -2.56
N ASP A 166 16.65 13.63 -3.29
CA ASP A 166 17.51 14.01 -4.42
C ASP A 166 16.72 14.13 -5.72
N PHE A 167 15.74 13.25 -5.95
CA PHE A 167 14.96 13.21 -7.20
C PHE A 167 13.53 13.76 -7.03
N GLY A 168 12.99 13.75 -5.81
CA GLY A 168 11.55 13.84 -5.59
C GLY A 168 10.84 12.60 -6.13
N GLY A 169 9.54 12.71 -6.40
CA GLY A 169 8.76 11.64 -7.02
C GLY A 169 7.92 10.85 -6.03
N VAL A 170 7.65 9.59 -6.40
CA VAL A 170 6.84 8.62 -5.66
C VAL A 170 7.72 7.44 -5.29
N TYR A 171 7.95 7.24 -4.00
CA TYR A 171 8.59 6.05 -3.48
C TYR A 171 7.56 4.97 -3.20
N LEU A 172 7.89 3.74 -3.57
CA LEU A 172 7.11 2.53 -3.32
C LEU A 172 8.04 1.45 -2.76
N ASP A 173 7.66 0.85 -1.63
CA ASP A 173 8.18 -0.46 -1.24
C ASP A 173 7.80 -1.49 -2.32
N ILE A 174 8.60 -2.53 -2.46
CA ILE A 174 8.47 -3.49 -3.58
C ILE A 174 7.15 -4.29 -3.55
N ASP A 175 6.49 -4.32 -2.39
CA ASP A 175 5.18 -4.89 -2.11
C ASP A 175 4.05 -3.84 -2.05
N ALA A 176 4.34 -2.58 -2.37
CA ALA A 176 3.34 -1.53 -2.57
C ALA A 176 2.87 -1.51 -4.03
N VAL A 177 1.60 -1.84 -4.26
CA VAL A 177 1.02 -2.02 -5.59
C VAL A 177 0.07 -0.86 -5.92
N PRO A 178 0.41 0.02 -6.87
CA PRO A 178 -0.52 1.05 -7.34
C PRO A 178 -1.80 0.43 -7.92
N LEU A 179 -2.96 0.99 -7.57
CA LEU A 179 -4.27 0.53 -8.06
C LEU A 179 -4.92 1.56 -9.00
N ARG A 180 -4.40 2.79 -9.05
CA ARG A 180 -4.86 3.89 -9.92
C ARG A 180 -3.81 4.99 -10.01
N ASP A 181 -4.04 5.97 -10.89
CA ASP A 181 -3.18 7.14 -11.03
C ASP A 181 -3.17 8.01 -9.76
N VAL A 182 -2.02 8.62 -9.46
CA VAL A 182 -1.79 9.51 -8.31
C VAL A 182 -1.53 10.96 -8.76
N ALA A 183 -1.79 11.29 -10.02
CA ALA A 183 -1.58 12.62 -10.58
C ALA A 183 -2.21 13.74 -9.74
N ASP A 184 -3.43 13.57 -9.23
CA ASP A 184 -4.10 14.60 -8.41
C ASP A 184 -3.37 14.83 -7.08
N LEU A 185 -2.84 13.77 -6.46
CA LEU A 185 -2.03 13.89 -5.26
C LEU A 185 -0.71 14.62 -5.55
N ARG A 186 -0.05 14.30 -6.67
CA ARG A 186 1.18 14.99 -7.10
C ARG A 186 0.96 16.45 -7.45
N ASN A 187 -0.23 16.80 -7.93
CA ASN A 187 -0.63 18.14 -8.33
C ASN A 187 -1.34 18.92 -7.21
N SER A 188 -1.43 18.37 -6.00
CA SER A 188 -2.13 18.95 -4.85
C SER A 188 -1.54 20.27 -4.34
N GLY A 189 -0.30 20.61 -4.75
CA GLY A 189 0.42 21.80 -4.29
C GLY A 189 1.21 21.60 -2.99
N PHE A 190 1.20 20.40 -2.39
CA PHE A 190 2.01 20.07 -1.23
C PHE A 190 3.41 19.54 -1.61
N ALA A 191 4.40 19.90 -0.81
CA ALA A 191 5.78 19.45 -0.96
C ALA A 191 5.94 17.95 -0.69
N ASN A 192 5.13 17.41 0.23
CA ASN A 192 5.14 16.00 0.60
C ASN A 192 3.71 15.49 0.74
N VAL A 193 3.43 14.31 0.19
CA VAL A 193 2.17 13.58 0.41
C VAL A 193 2.49 12.22 1.02
N LEU A 194 1.95 11.97 2.21
CA LEU A 194 2.20 10.79 3.02
C LEU A 194 0.90 10.08 3.35
N GLY A 195 0.94 8.78 3.65
CA GLY A 195 -0.23 8.02 4.09
C GLY A 195 -0.10 7.55 5.53
N GLY A 196 -1.19 7.57 6.28
CA GLY A 196 -1.25 6.87 7.57
C GLY A 196 -1.01 5.37 7.42
N ALA A 197 -0.58 4.71 8.49
CA ALA A 197 -0.48 3.26 8.58
C ALA A 197 -1.77 2.70 9.21
N THR A 198 -2.32 1.65 8.61
CA THR A 198 -3.38 0.87 9.27
C THR A 198 -2.74 0.01 10.34
N ALA A 199 -3.37 -0.06 11.50
CA ALA A 199 -3.00 -0.96 12.59
C ALA A 199 -4.26 -1.44 13.30
N LEU A 200 -4.26 -2.68 13.81
CA LEU A 200 -5.37 -3.22 14.58
C LEU A 200 -5.26 -2.80 16.04
N SER A 201 -4.04 -2.57 16.53
CA SER A 201 -3.80 -2.03 17.85
C SER A 201 -3.84 -0.50 17.88
N MET A 202 -4.62 0.06 18.82
CA MET A 202 -4.63 1.50 19.12
C MET A 202 -3.25 2.07 19.45
N LYS A 203 -2.32 1.23 19.92
CA LYS A 203 -0.93 1.65 20.21
C LYS A 203 -0.21 2.20 18.98
N HIS A 204 -0.52 1.68 17.79
CA HIS A 204 0.14 2.07 16.54
C HIS A 204 -0.76 2.97 15.67
N SER A 205 -1.92 3.39 16.20
CA SER A 205 -2.82 4.30 15.49
C SER A 205 -2.19 5.68 15.35
N GLY A 206 -2.35 6.29 14.18
CA GLY A 206 -1.78 7.61 13.85
C GLY A 206 -0.33 7.58 13.37
N TYR A 207 0.29 6.41 13.25
CA TYR A 207 1.60 6.29 12.60
C TYR A 207 1.51 6.51 11.10
N ILE A 208 2.61 6.95 10.51
CA ILE A 208 2.74 7.17 9.06
C ILE A 208 3.43 5.96 8.43
N ASN A 209 2.94 5.56 7.27
CA ASN A 209 3.56 4.54 6.43
C ASN A 209 4.73 5.15 5.66
N ASN A 210 5.92 4.54 5.76
CA ASN A 210 7.11 4.96 5.00
C ASN A 210 7.33 4.13 3.73
N GLY A 211 6.43 3.18 3.41
CA GLY A 211 6.50 2.38 2.18
C GLY A 211 5.82 3.01 0.99
N VAL A 212 5.03 4.07 1.20
CA VAL A 212 4.48 4.90 0.13
C VAL A 212 4.60 6.35 0.53
N MET A 213 5.43 7.09 -0.20
CA MET A 213 5.70 8.50 0.09
C MET A 213 5.87 9.26 -1.21
N MET A 214 5.41 10.50 -1.25
CA MET A 214 5.59 11.38 -2.39
C MET A 214 6.25 12.67 -1.95
N SER A 215 7.20 13.20 -2.73
CA SER A 215 7.90 14.42 -2.36
C SER A 215 8.40 15.22 -3.57
N VAL A 216 8.44 16.55 -3.45
CA VAL A 216 9.30 17.36 -4.31
C VAL A 216 10.76 17.17 -3.91
N PRO A 217 11.73 17.25 -4.84
CA PRO A 217 13.13 17.18 -4.48
C PRO A 217 13.49 18.30 -3.50
N ASN A 218 14.33 17.99 -2.51
CA ASN A 218 14.82 18.92 -1.50
C ASN A 218 13.74 19.62 -0.66
N SER A 219 12.58 18.99 -0.47
CA SER A 219 11.55 19.43 0.50
C SER A 219 12.12 19.55 1.92
N ASN A 220 11.51 20.38 2.78
CA ASN A 220 12.04 20.56 4.13
C ASN A 220 11.92 19.27 4.94
N LEU A 221 10.79 18.56 4.84
CA LEU A 221 10.62 17.24 5.43
C LEU A 221 11.74 16.29 5.01
N MET A 222 12.02 16.10 3.71
CA MET A 222 13.01 15.11 3.28
C MET A 222 14.45 15.47 3.67
N LYS A 223 14.81 16.76 3.65
CA LYS A 223 16.13 17.23 4.13
C LYS A 223 16.30 16.97 5.62
N ILE A 224 15.32 17.38 6.43
CA ILE A 224 15.36 17.20 7.89
C ILE A 224 15.33 15.71 8.21
N TYR A 225 14.46 14.95 7.56
CA TYR A 225 14.27 13.53 7.81
C TYR A 225 15.55 12.73 7.55
N ASN A 226 16.18 12.94 6.40
CA ASN A 226 17.44 12.28 6.08
C ASN A 226 18.56 12.62 7.09
N HIS A 227 18.68 13.88 7.49
CA HIS A 227 19.69 14.28 8.49
C HIS A 227 19.38 13.70 9.88
N ALA A 228 18.13 13.83 10.33
CA ALA A 228 17.67 13.34 11.62
C ALA A 228 17.75 11.81 11.73
N ALA A 229 17.55 11.08 10.63
CA ALA A 229 17.72 9.63 10.62
C ALA A 229 19.16 9.24 10.97
N HIS A 230 20.17 9.96 10.48
CA HIS A 230 21.55 9.72 10.87
C HIS A 230 21.84 10.08 12.33
N GLU A 231 21.15 11.07 12.88
CA GLU A 231 21.31 11.54 14.25
C GLU A 231 20.64 10.64 15.29
N PHE A 232 19.47 10.07 14.96
CA PHE A 232 18.61 9.35 15.91
C PHE A 232 18.52 7.85 15.67
N PHE A 233 19.06 7.32 14.56
CA PHE A 233 19.07 5.89 14.34
C PHE A 233 19.87 5.17 15.43
N ASP A 234 19.21 4.22 16.07
CA ASP A 234 19.67 3.45 17.22
C ASP A 234 19.72 1.94 16.93
N GLY A 235 19.46 1.53 15.68
CA GLY A 235 19.36 0.12 15.28
C GLY A 235 18.01 -0.54 15.56
N ALA A 236 17.04 0.15 16.18
CA ALA A 236 15.71 -0.40 16.39
C ALA A 236 14.87 -0.33 15.11
N TRP A 237 13.97 -1.32 14.94
CA TRP A 237 13.18 -1.54 13.73
C TRP A 237 12.48 -0.27 13.19
N ALA A 238 11.83 0.48 14.08
CA ALA A 238 10.90 1.55 13.70
C ALA A 238 11.44 2.97 13.91
N THR A 239 12.60 3.15 14.56
CA THR A 239 13.05 4.48 15.04
C THR A 239 13.24 5.46 13.88
N ALA A 240 14.08 5.13 12.90
CA ALA A 240 14.34 6.00 11.76
C ALA A 240 13.30 5.88 10.65
N SER A 241 12.55 4.79 10.57
CA SER A 241 11.58 4.53 9.51
C SER A 241 10.20 5.13 9.80
N ILE A 242 9.56 4.69 10.89
CA ILE A 242 8.15 5.01 11.17
C ILE A 242 8.04 6.12 12.22
N HIS A 243 8.75 5.99 13.35
CA HIS A 243 8.59 6.90 14.48
C HIS A 243 9.07 8.32 14.13
N LEU A 244 10.28 8.42 13.57
CA LEU A 244 10.84 9.71 13.18
C LEU A 244 10.02 10.39 12.08
N LEU A 245 9.59 9.63 11.06
CA LEU A 245 8.72 10.16 10.00
C LEU A 245 7.40 10.68 10.58
N THR A 246 6.78 9.92 11.49
CA THR A 246 5.53 10.30 12.15
C THR A 246 5.68 11.59 12.95
N ASP A 247 6.74 11.72 13.77
CA ASP A 247 6.97 12.95 14.54
C ASP A 247 7.20 14.16 13.63
N LEU A 248 8.09 14.03 12.63
CA LEU A 248 8.43 15.12 11.72
C LEU A 248 7.22 15.58 10.89
N ALA A 249 6.49 14.64 10.29
CA ALA A 249 5.33 14.97 9.46
C ALA A 249 4.24 15.68 10.26
N ASN A 250 3.92 15.22 11.48
CA ASN A 250 2.93 15.88 12.32
C ASN A 250 3.37 17.29 12.76
N ARG A 251 4.67 17.50 13.01
CA ARG A 251 5.21 18.83 13.37
C ARG A 251 5.31 19.80 12.20
N LEU A 252 5.50 19.29 10.99
CA LEU A 252 5.60 20.09 9.77
C LEU A 252 4.25 20.30 9.07
N LEU A 253 3.21 19.52 9.41
CA LEU A 253 1.85 19.67 8.90
C LEU A 253 1.28 21.10 9.02
N PRO A 254 1.52 21.87 10.09
CA PRO A 254 1.06 23.27 10.17
C PRO A 254 1.77 24.23 9.22
N LEU A 255 2.91 23.84 8.62
CA LEU A 255 3.60 24.70 7.66
C LEU A 255 2.84 24.70 6.32
N PRO A 256 2.62 25.88 5.72
CA PRO A 256 1.88 25.99 4.46
C PRO A 256 2.46 25.08 3.37
N SER A 257 1.62 24.21 2.82
CA SER A 257 1.97 23.32 1.70
C SER A 257 3.19 22.41 1.94
N GLU A 258 3.62 22.16 3.19
CA GLU A 258 4.79 21.29 3.42
C GLU A 258 4.40 19.81 3.45
N VAL A 259 3.38 19.43 4.21
CA VAL A 259 2.96 18.03 4.37
C VAL A 259 1.45 17.90 4.25
N LEU A 260 1.01 17.01 3.35
CA LEU A 260 -0.34 16.46 3.31
C LEU A 260 -0.31 15.02 3.84
N ILE A 261 -1.08 14.74 4.89
CA ILE A 261 -1.23 13.38 5.42
C ILE A 261 -2.60 12.85 5.01
N LEU A 262 -2.60 11.75 4.25
CA LEU A 262 -3.79 11.03 3.84
C LEU A 262 -4.20 9.99 4.89
N GLN A 263 -5.49 9.66 4.92
CA GLN A 263 -5.98 8.53 5.71
C GLN A 263 -5.29 7.22 5.32
N PRO A 264 -5.16 6.24 6.25
CA PRO A 264 -4.45 5.00 5.96
C PRO A 264 -4.93 4.23 4.74
N GLN A 265 -6.24 4.24 4.48
CA GLN A 265 -6.87 3.56 3.35
C GLN A 265 -6.34 3.99 1.98
N ALA A 266 -5.74 5.19 1.88
CA ALA A 266 -5.18 5.70 0.63
C ALA A 266 -3.96 4.90 0.17
N PHE A 267 -3.04 4.53 1.08
CA PHE A 267 -1.75 3.91 0.75
C PHE A 267 -1.46 2.58 1.47
N ALA A 268 -2.07 2.34 2.63
CA ALA A 268 -1.89 1.13 3.42
C ALA A 268 -3.23 0.70 4.04
N PRO A 269 -4.20 0.21 3.24
CA PRO A 269 -5.55 -0.14 3.71
C PRO A 269 -5.61 -1.38 4.63
N THR A 270 -4.50 -2.10 4.76
CA THR A 270 -4.31 -3.26 5.63
C THR A 270 -3.04 -3.09 6.45
N SER A 271 -3.00 -3.68 7.65
CA SER A 271 -1.80 -3.70 8.50
C SER A 271 -0.89 -4.89 8.25
N TRP A 272 0.31 -4.86 8.84
CA TRP A 272 1.26 -5.97 8.88
C TRP A 272 0.82 -7.10 9.83
N GLU A 273 -0.26 -6.91 10.58
CA GLU A 273 -0.71 -7.89 11.58
C GLU A 273 -1.38 -9.09 10.90
N LEU A 274 -1.17 -10.30 11.44
CA LEU A 274 -1.61 -11.57 10.85
C LEU A 274 -3.09 -11.59 10.42
N GLU A 275 -4.00 -10.98 11.20
CA GLU A 275 -5.43 -10.99 10.86
C GLU A 275 -5.75 -10.15 9.61
N ASP A 276 -5.02 -9.05 9.38
CA ASP A 276 -5.15 -8.28 8.15
C ASP A 276 -4.50 -8.98 6.96
N GLN A 277 -3.34 -9.63 7.17
CA GLN A 277 -2.73 -10.45 6.12
C GLN A 277 -3.64 -11.63 5.73
N LYS A 278 -4.31 -12.28 6.68
CA LYS A 278 -5.36 -13.28 6.40
C LYS A 278 -6.50 -12.69 5.59
N ARG A 279 -7.00 -11.52 5.99
CA ARG A 279 -8.09 -10.82 5.29
C ARG A 279 -7.69 -10.46 3.86
N LEU A 280 -6.42 -10.11 3.63
CA LEU A 280 -5.90 -9.74 2.33
C LEU A 280 -5.66 -10.96 1.42
N PHE A 281 -4.97 -11.98 1.92
CA PHE A 281 -4.41 -13.04 1.09
C PHE A 281 -5.17 -14.39 1.10
N LEU A 282 -5.92 -14.73 2.15
CA LEU A 282 -6.53 -16.06 2.25
C LEU A 282 -7.63 -16.25 1.19
N PRO A 283 -7.52 -17.22 0.26
CA PRO A 283 -8.57 -17.51 -0.72
C PRO A 283 -9.88 -17.97 -0.06
N ARG A 284 -11.01 -17.66 -0.70
CA ARG A 284 -12.34 -18.11 -0.31
C ARG A 284 -12.84 -19.16 -1.31
N LEU A 285 -13.07 -20.38 -0.82
CA LEU A 285 -13.42 -21.57 -1.63
C LEU A 285 -14.79 -21.50 -2.36
N HIS A 286 -15.55 -20.42 -2.23
CA HIS A 286 -16.86 -20.23 -2.88
C HIS A 286 -17.17 -18.75 -3.07
N ALA A 287 -16.24 -17.94 -3.58
CA ALA A 287 -16.62 -16.62 -4.09
C ALA A 287 -17.57 -16.85 -5.27
N SER A 288 -18.78 -16.28 -5.19
CA SER A 288 -19.73 -16.32 -6.29
C SER A 288 -19.12 -15.72 -7.56
N THR A 289 -19.65 -16.11 -8.73
CA THR A 289 -19.18 -15.71 -10.07
C THR A 289 -18.46 -14.38 -10.09
N ALA A 290 -17.18 -14.42 -10.45
CA ALA A 290 -16.30 -13.27 -10.48
C ALA A 290 -17.01 -12.00 -10.96
N HIS A 291 -17.12 -11.00 -10.10
CA HIS A 291 -17.66 -9.71 -10.47
C HIS A 291 -16.96 -9.25 -11.75
N GLN A 292 -17.74 -9.08 -12.82
CA GLN A 292 -17.30 -8.26 -13.93
C GLN A 292 -17.16 -6.87 -13.33
N TRP A 293 -15.92 -6.49 -12.99
CA TRP A 293 -15.60 -5.09 -12.80
C TRP A 293 -15.97 -4.45 -14.13
N GLY A 294 -17.17 -3.84 -14.18
CA GLY A 294 -17.57 -3.04 -15.31
C GLY A 294 -16.45 -2.04 -15.57
N GLU A 295 -16.15 -1.80 -16.84
CA GLU A 295 -15.15 -0.83 -17.26
C GLU A 295 -15.22 0.38 -16.32
N VAL A 296 -14.20 0.56 -15.48
CA VAL A 296 -14.07 1.76 -14.68
C VAL A 296 -13.95 2.85 -15.72
N GLY A 297 -15.06 3.55 -15.97
CA GLY A 297 -15.12 4.53 -17.03
C GLY A 297 -13.94 5.47 -16.86
N ASP A 298 -13.07 5.49 -17.87
CA ASP A 298 -11.89 6.36 -18.02
C ASP A 298 -12.27 7.85 -18.15
N GLY A 299 -13.51 8.20 -17.83
CA GLY A 299 -14.01 9.56 -17.84
C GLY A 299 -13.57 10.30 -16.57
N PRO A 300 -13.16 11.57 -16.67
CA PRO A 300 -12.80 12.35 -15.50
C PRO A 300 -14.02 12.41 -14.57
N ALA A 301 -13.92 11.81 -13.39
CA ALA A 301 -14.87 12.01 -12.30
C ALA A 301 -14.68 13.41 -11.69
N GLY A 302 -14.77 14.43 -12.54
CA GLY A 302 -14.41 15.81 -12.20
C GLY A 302 -15.63 16.68 -11.92
N THR A 303 -16.83 16.29 -12.38
CA THR A 303 -18.04 17.08 -12.16
C THR A 303 -18.85 16.54 -10.99
N CYS A 304 -19.63 17.43 -10.36
CA CYS A 304 -20.62 17.05 -9.36
C CYS A 304 -21.55 15.92 -9.86
N ARG A 305 -21.94 15.96 -11.15
CA ARG A 305 -22.84 14.98 -11.75
C ARG A 305 -22.18 13.61 -11.89
N ASP A 306 -20.90 13.57 -12.27
CA ASP A 306 -20.13 12.32 -12.37
C ASP A 306 -19.97 11.67 -11.00
N ALA A 307 -19.67 12.48 -9.97
CA ALA A 307 -19.56 12.01 -8.59
C ALA A 307 -20.90 11.42 -8.08
N LEU A 308 -22.02 12.09 -8.34
CA LEU A 308 -23.34 11.58 -7.95
C LEU A 308 -23.71 10.29 -8.70
N ALA A 309 -23.40 10.22 -10.00
CA ALA A 309 -23.62 9.00 -10.79
C ALA A 309 -22.76 7.83 -10.28
N TRP A 310 -21.52 8.10 -9.87
CA TRP A 310 -20.64 7.09 -9.25
C TRP A 310 -21.22 6.55 -7.94
N LEU A 311 -21.67 7.43 -7.04
CA LEU A 311 -22.28 7.03 -5.77
C LEU A 311 -23.49 6.10 -5.97
N ARG A 312 -24.35 6.45 -6.93
CA ARG A 312 -25.55 5.66 -7.27
C ARG A 312 -25.23 4.29 -7.87
N ARG A 313 -24.18 4.19 -8.69
CA ARG A 313 -23.73 2.88 -9.21
C ARG A 313 -23.30 1.99 -8.06
N ARG A 314 -22.51 2.54 -7.14
CA ARG A 314 -21.96 1.82 -5.99
C ARG A 314 -23.00 1.32 -4.99
N GLU A 315 -24.17 1.94 -4.94
CA GLU A 315 -25.30 1.46 -4.13
C GLU A 315 -25.89 0.13 -4.60
N ASN A 316 -25.70 -0.20 -5.88
CA ASN A 316 -26.20 -1.42 -6.50
C ASN A 316 -25.11 -2.51 -6.59
N ASP A 317 -23.88 -2.19 -6.21
CA ASP A 317 -22.80 -3.18 -6.17
C ASP A 317 -23.04 -4.12 -4.98
N GLU A 318 -23.37 -5.37 -5.28
CA GLU A 318 -23.44 -6.44 -4.28
C GLU A 318 -22.01 -6.83 -3.90
N THR A 319 -21.44 -6.25 -2.84
CA THR A 319 -20.13 -6.67 -2.34
C THR A 319 -20.27 -7.81 -1.33
N GLU A 320 -19.51 -8.88 -1.52
CA GLU A 320 -19.51 -9.98 -0.55
C GLU A 320 -18.95 -9.54 0.81
N THR A 321 -19.36 -10.24 1.86
CA THR A 321 -19.04 -9.83 3.24
C THR A 321 -17.56 -9.92 3.63
N TRP A 322 -16.74 -10.54 2.81
CA TRP A 322 -15.30 -10.66 3.04
C TRP A 322 -14.48 -9.67 2.22
N GLU A 323 -15.10 -8.99 1.25
CA GLU A 323 -14.43 -8.09 0.33
C GLU A 323 -13.99 -6.79 1.02
N LEU A 324 -12.79 -6.34 0.68
CA LEU A 324 -12.25 -5.05 1.06
C LEU A 324 -12.61 -4.02 0.00
N ASP A 325 -13.06 -2.86 0.49
CA ASP A 325 -13.34 -1.72 -0.36
C ASP A 325 -12.05 -0.93 -0.64
N PHE A 326 -11.48 -1.14 -1.83
CA PHE A 326 -10.31 -0.40 -2.32
C PHE A 326 -10.66 0.87 -3.09
N SER A 327 -11.92 1.32 -3.09
CA SER A 327 -12.36 2.49 -3.87
C SER A 327 -11.69 3.81 -3.47
N SER A 328 -11.15 3.92 -2.26
CA SER A 328 -10.36 5.07 -1.80
C SER A 328 -8.85 4.81 -1.79
N THR A 329 -8.42 3.63 -2.26
CA THR A 329 -7.03 3.18 -2.24
C THR A 329 -6.35 3.54 -3.56
N TYR A 330 -5.29 4.35 -3.45
CA TYR A 330 -4.38 4.65 -4.55
C TYR A 330 -3.30 3.60 -4.70
N VAL A 331 -2.76 3.15 -3.56
CA VAL A 331 -1.70 2.14 -3.48
C VAL A 331 -2.07 1.14 -2.40
N LEU A 332 -1.92 -0.14 -2.69
CA LEU A 332 -2.05 -1.24 -1.73
C LEU A 332 -0.66 -1.64 -1.25
N HIS A 333 -0.25 -1.20 -0.05
CA HIS A 333 0.91 -1.76 0.64
C HIS A 333 0.55 -3.14 1.21
N ALA A 334 1.02 -4.20 0.55
CA ALA A 334 0.57 -5.58 0.76
C ALA A 334 1.53 -6.40 1.64
N PHE A 335 1.65 -6.02 2.92
CA PHE A 335 2.49 -6.70 3.91
C PHE A 335 2.28 -8.20 3.94
N ASP A 336 3.36 -8.98 3.91
CA ASP A 336 3.31 -10.45 3.77
C ASP A 336 4.12 -11.22 4.82
N ASP A 337 4.67 -10.53 5.83
CA ASP A 337 5.59 -11.11 6.83
C ASP A 337 5.03 -12.32 7.59
N GLU A 338 3.71 -12.41 7.70
CA GLU A 338 3.00 -13.40 8.51
C GLU A 338 2.21 -14.41 7.64
N ILE A 339 2.31 -14.33 6.30
CA ILE A 339 1.57 -15.21 5.38
C ILE A 339 1.83 -16.68 5.66
N ALA A 340 3.08 -17.05 5.95
CA ALA A 340 3.46 -18.44 6.24
C ALA A 340 2.74 -19.04 7.47
N ARG A 341 2.15 -18.21 8.34
CA ARG A 341 1.37 -18.66 9.51
C ARG A 341 -0.12 -18.83 9.23
N ILE A 342 -0.59 -18.39 8.07
CA ILE A 342 -1.98 -18.58 7.64
C ILE A 342 -2.20 -20.08 7.38
N ARG A 343 -3.26 -20.66 7.91
CA ARG A 343 -3.58 -22.08 7.70
C ARG A 343 -4.67 -22.24 6.64
N GLY A 344 -4.66 -23.36 5.92
CA GLY A 344 -5.71 -23.71 4.96
C GLY A 344 -5.49 -23.18 3.54
N TRP A 345 -4.26 -22.76 3.21
CA TRP A 345 -3.82 -22.31 1.90
C TRP A 345 -2.33 -22.65 1.74
N ASP A 346 -1.87 -22.88 0.52
CA ASP A 346 -0.49 -23.23 0.15
C ASP A 346 0.49 -22.05 0.11
N HIS A 347 -0.04 -20.83 0.31
CA HIS A 347 0.71 -19.57 0.31
C HIS A 347 1.28 -19.18 -1.06
N GLU A 348 0.88 -19.88 -2.13
CA GLU A 348 1.34 -19.57 -3.47
C GLU A 348 0.55 -18.38 -4.05
N ILE A 349 1.26 -17.28 -4.27
CA ILE A 349 0.75 -16.09 -4.97
C ILE A 349 1.38 -16.09 -6.35
N ASP A 350 0.65 -16.60 -7.33
CA ASP A 350 1.04 -16.70 -8.72
C ASP A 350 -0.04 -16.11 -9.65
N VAL A 351 0.11 -16.33 -10.97
CA VAL A 351 -0.84 -15.85 -11.97
C VAL A 351 -2.22 -16.48 -11.74
N GLY A 352 -2.29 -17.81 -11.54
CA GLY A 352 -3.55 -18.52 -11.33
C GLY A 352 -4.29 -18.04 -10.08
N TYR A 353 -3.56 -17.81 -8.98
CA TYR A 353 -4.08 -17.20 -7.76
C TYR A 353 -4.76 -15.86 -8.05
N VAL A 354 -4.11 -14.95 -8.79
CA VAL A 354 -4.68 -13.63 -9.12
C VAL A 354 -5.88 -13.75 -10.04
N LEU A 355 -5.80 -14.59 -11.07
CA LEU A 355 -6.89 -14.76 -12.03
C LEU A 355 -8.13 -15.42 -11.42
N SER A 356 -7.95 -16.23 -10.38
CA SER A 356 -9.06 -16.82 -9.63
C SER A 356 -9.94 -15.77 -8.95
N ARG A 357 -9.38 -14.61 -8.57
CA ARG A 357 -10.07 -13.52 -7.83
C ARG A 357 -10.77 -14.01 -6.56
N GLN A 358 -10.18 -14.99 -5.87
CA GLN A 358 -10.75 -15.58 -4.65
C GLN A 358 -10.24 -14.95 -3.35
N SER A 359 -9.37 -13.93 -3.42
CA SER A 359 -8.87 -13.18 -2.27
C SER A 359 -8.91 -11.68 -2.56
N ASN A 360 -8.82 -10.87 -1.50
CA ASN A 360 -8.80 -9.42 -1.65
C ASN A 360 -7.56 -8.93 -2.41
N TYR A 361 -6.40 -9.55 -2.19
CA TYR A 361 -5.20 -9.27 -2.96
C TYR A 361 -5.40 -9.60 -4.44
N ALA A 362 -5.93 -10.80 -4.73
CA ALA A 362 -6.19 -11.24 -6.11
C ALA A 362 -7.14 -10.28 -6.82
N CYS A 363 -8.24 -9.88 -6.19
CA CYS A 363 -9.17 -8.90 -6.74
C CYS A 363 -8.50 -7.54 -6.99
N ALA A 364 -7.72 -7.03 -6.03
CA ALA A 364 -7.08 -5.72 -6.14
C ALA A 364 -6.06 -5.65 -7.28
N VAL A 365 -5.22 -6.67 -7.44
CA VAL A 365 -4.13 -6.65 -8.44
C VAL A 365 -4.51 -7.27 -9.78
N TYR A 366 -5.70 -7.88 -9.87
CA TYR A 366 -6.22 -8.48 -11.10
C TYR A 366 -6.14 -7.56 -12.33
N PRO A 367 -6.54 -6.27 -12.28
CA PRO A 367 -6.51 -5.42 -13.46
C PRO A 367 -5.12 -5.31 -14.10
N ALA A 368 -4.06 -5.19 -13.27
CA ALA A 368 -2.69 -5.09 -13.77
C ALA A 368 -2.17 -6.42 -14.33
N VAL A 369 -2.45 -7.54 -13.64
CA VAL A 369 -2.05 -8.88 -14.12
C VAL A 369 -2.80 -9.24 -15.40
N TRP A 370 -4.09 -8.93 -15.48
CA TRP A 370 -4.90 -9.16 -16.66
C TRP A 370 -4.44 -8.32 -17.85
N ASP A 371 -4.13 -7.02 -17.66
CA ASP A 371 -3.53 -6.19 -18.72
C ASP A 371 -2.19 -6.79 -19.22
N ALA A 372 -1.33 -7.27 -18.32
CA ALA A 372 -0.07 -7.92 -18.70
C ALA A 372 -0.30 -9.21 -19.53
N VAL A 373 -1.33 -10.00 -19.22
CA VAL A 373 -1.75 -11.18 -20.00
C VAL A 373 -2.26 -10.75 -21.37
N GLN A 374 -3.15 -9.76 -21.44
CA GLN A 374 -3.72 -9.26 -22.70
C GLN A 374 -2.65 -8.69 -23.64
N ARG A 375 -1.58 -8.10 -23.09
CA ARG A 375 -0.44 -7.59 -23.87
C ARG A 375 0.61 -8.66 -24.19
N GLY A 376 0.41 -9.91 -23.76
CA GLY A 376 1.36 -11.01 -23.98
C GLY A 376 2.67 -10.89 -23.20
N ILE A 377 2.74 -10.04 -22.18
CA ILE A 377 3.89 -9.93 -21.26
C ILE A 377 3.94 -11.17 -20.35
N ILE A 378 2.76 -11.58 -19.88
CA ILE A 378 2.53 -12.91 -19.30
C ILE A 378 1.96 -13.80 -20.42
N PRO A 379 2.67 -14.87 -20.82
CA PRO A 379 2.21 -15.80 -21.84
C PRO A 379 0.88 -16.49 -21.48
N ALA A 380 0.06 -16.79 -22.48
CA ALA A 380 -1.25 -17.42 -22.29
C ALA A 380 -1.17 -18.85 -21.71
N ASP A 381 -0.06 -19.55 -21.89
CA ASP A 381 0.20 -20.88 -21.32
C ASP A 381 0.55 -20.83 -19.82
N GLU A 382 0.87 -19.65 -19.27
CA GLU A 382 1.06 -19.42 -17.83
C GLU A 382 -0.24 -19.00 -17.09
N VAL A 383 -1.37 -18.89 -17.82
CA VAL A 383 -2.67 -18.45 -17.29
C VAL A 383 -3.42 -19.58 -16.58
N GLY A 384 -3.13 -20.84 -16.90
CA GLY A 384 -3.74 -22.03 -16.26
C GLY A 384 -5.12 -22.39 -16.79
#